data_AF-A0A1I7XGR7-F1
#
_entry.id   AF-A0A1I7XGR7-F1
#
_cell.length_a   1.000
_cell.length_b   1.000
_cell.length_c   1.000
_cell.angle_alpha   90.00
_cell.angle_beta   90.00
_cell.angle_gamma   90.00
#
_symmetry.space_group_name_H-M   'P 1'
#
loop_
_entity.id
_entity.type
_entity.pdbx_description
1 polymer ?
#
loop_
_entity_poly.entity_id
_entity_poly.type
_entity_poly.pdbx_seq_one_letter_code
_entity_poly.pdbx_strand_id
1 'polypeptide(L)'
;MHAGHRFRSDIVHVPTYCELCNQFMWHAEKIYICVVCRISCHKKCHSKIIQQCSLIGHSIISRSVGRFFGVPLSALVGEDHFVPPLIDKLFMNVETRALFVEGIYRKSGSLAQVRSIRRTIETAPV
;
A
#
# COMPACT_ATOMS: atom_id res chain seq x y z
N MET A 1 -18.35 7.39 -15.05
CA MET A 1 -18.24 6.36 -13.98
C MET A 1 -17.98 5.02 -14.65
N HIS A 2 -17.21 4.13 -14.02
CA HIS A 2 -16.93 2.78 -14.56
C HIS A 2 -16.64 1.83 -13.40
N ALA A 3 -17.27 0.65 -13.35
CA ALA A 3 -17.14 -0.33 -12.26
C ALA A 3 -17.23 0.29 -10.84
N GLY A 4 -18.22 1.15 -10.61
CA GLY A 4 -18.40 1.87 -9.33
C GLY A 4 -17.42 3.03 -9.09
N HIS A 5 -16.39 3.22 -9.93
CA HIS A 5 -15.43 4.31 -9.79
C HIS A 5 -16.00 5.61 -10.36
N ARG A 6 -15.75 6.70 -9.63
CA ARG A 6 -16.07 8.08 -10.04
C ARG A 6 -14.77 8.85 -10.26
N PHE A 7 -14.36 8.92 -11.52
CA PHE A 7 -13.10 9.55 -11.91
C PHE A 7 -13.25 11.07 -12.04
N ARG A 8 -12.27 11.78 -11.47
CA ARG A 8 -11.98 13.18 -11.74
C ARG A 8 -10.72 13.25 -12.62
N SER A 9 -10.72 14.14 -13.61
CA SER A 9 -9.52 14.45 -14.37
C SER A 9 -8.59 15.33 -13.53
N ASP A 10 -7.31 14.99 -13.49
CA ASP A 10 -6.27 15.76 -12.80
C ASP A 10 -4.99 15.82 -13.63
N ILE A 11 -4.03 16.65 -13.24
CA ILE A 11 -2.73 16.79 -13.89
C ILE A 11 -1.64 16.20 -12.98
N VAL A 12 -0.69 15.49 -13.59
CA VAL A 12 0.45 14.91 -12.87
C VAL A 12 1.50 15.99 -12.58
N HIS A 13 1.73 16.26 -11.28
CA HIS A 13 2.74 17.21 -10.81
C HIS A 13 4.06 16.56 -10.35
N VAL A 14 4.04 15.24 -10.12
CA VAL A 14 5.19 14.44 -9.66
C VAL A 14 5.30 13.14 -10.45
N PRO A 15 6.48 12.51 -10.56
CA PRO A 15 6.61 11.21 -11.25
C PRO A 15 5.58 10.20 -10.76
N THR A 16 4.59 9.87 -11.60
CA THR A 16 3.47 9.01 -11.23
C THR A 16 3.31 7.90 -12.27
N TYR A 17 2.98 6.69 -11.83
CA TYR A 17 2.77 5.53 -12.69
C TYR A 17 1.31 5.10 -12.66
N CYS A 18 0.78 4.73 -13.82
CA CYS A 18 -0.59 4.26 -13.94
C CYS A 18 -0.73 2.90 -13.25
N GLU A 19 -1.62 2.80 -12.26
CA GLU A 19 -1.83 1.59 -11.46
C GLU A 19 -2.44 0.41 -12.26
N LEU A 20 -2.88 0.65 -13.50
CA LEU A 20 -3.46 -0.38 -14.37
C LEU A 20 -2.48 -1.01 -15.35
N CYS A 21 -1.44 -0.27 -15.77
CA CYS A 21 -0.51 -0.75 -16.78
C CYS A 21 0.96 -0.62 -16.37
N ASN A 22 1.20 -0.08 -15.17
CA ASN A 22 2.51 0.21 -14.59
C ASN A 22 3.42 1.01 -15.53
N GLN A 23 2.84 1.83 -16.41
CA GLN A 23 3.58 2.73 -17.29
C GLN A 23 3.59 4.13 -16.71
N PHE A 24 4.68 4.85 -16.98
CA PHE A 24 4.88 6.23 -16.56
C PHE A 24 3.81 7.14 -17.16
N MET A 25 3.24 8.02 -16.33
CA MET A 25 2.30 9.07 -16.74
C MET A 25 3.10 10.37 -16.90
N TRP A 26 3.11 10.93 -18.11
CA TRP A 26 3.98 12.05 -18.43
C TRP A 26 3.57 13.32 -17.67
N HIS A 27 4.55 14.17 -17.36
CA HIS A 27 4.28 15.49 -16.81
C HIS A 27 3.32 16.26 -17.73
N ALA A 28 2.32 16.93 -17.14
CA ALA A 28 1.21 17.59 -17.84
C ALA A 28 0.19 16.66 -18.56
N GLU A 29 0.31 15.33 -18.46
CA GLU A 29 -0.73 14.42 -18.96
C GLU A 29 -1.98 14.49 -18.05
N LYS A 30 -3.17 14.58 -18.65
CA LYS A 30 -4.44 14.48 -17.91
C LYS A 30 -4.68 13.03 -17.50
N ILE A 31 -4.65 12.77 -16.20
CA ILE A 31 -4.91 11.46 -15.60
C ILE A 31 -6.31 11.39 -15.00
N TYR A 32 -6.77 10.17 -14.73
CA TYR A 32 -8.01 9.92 -14.01
C TYR A 32 -7.69 9.43 -12.60
N ILE A 33 -8.23 10.13 -11.61
CA ILE A 33 -8.16 9.77 -10.19
C ILE A 33 -9.57 9.47 -9.70
N CYS A 34 -9.79 8.29 -9.14
CA CYS A 34 -11.09 7.99 -8.52
C CYS A 34 -11.27 8.78 -7.22
N VAL A 35 -12.38 9.50 -7.07
CA VAL A 35 -12.64 10.30 -5.86
C VAL A 35 -12.97 9.45 -4.62
N VAL A 36 -13.23 8.16 -4.81
CA VAL A 36 -13.60 7.22 -3.74
C VAL A 36 -12.37 6.45 -3.26
N CYS A 37 -11.76 5.65 -4.15
CA CYS A 37 -10.66 4.75 -3.80
C CYS A 37 -9.26 5.29 -4.15
N ARG A 38 -9.19 6.50 -4.71
CA ARG A 38 -7.95 7.20 -5.11
C ARG A 38 -7.08 6.53 -6.19
N ILE A 39 -7.52 5.44 -6.83
CA ILE A 39 -6.75 4.85 -7.95
C ILE A 39 -6.46 5.88 -9.03
N SER A 40 -5.20 5.93 -9.42
CA SER A 40 -4.65 6.80 -10.45
C SER A 40 -4.33 5.99 -11.71
N CYS A 41 -4.89 6.41 -12.85
CA CYS A 41 -4.67 5.72 -14.11
C CYS A 41 -4.71 6.68 -15.31
N HIS A 42 -4.15 6.24 -16.44
CA HIS A 42 -4.34 6.98 -17.69
C HIS A 42 -5.82 7.06 -18.04
N LYS A 43 -6.21 8.14 -18.73
CA LYS A 43 -7.55 8.28 -19.30
C LYS A 43 -7.94 7.08 -20.19
N LYS A 44 -6.99 6.50 -20.94
CA LYS A 44 -7.23 5.29 -21.76
C LYS A 44 -7.32 3.97 -20.97
N CYS A 45 -6.84 3.96 -19.73
CA CYS A 45 -6.77 2.77 -18.90
C CYS A 45 -8.02 2.60 -18.01
N HIS A 46 -8.78 3.67 -17.74
CA HIS A 46 -9.91 3.61 -16.82
C HIS A 46 -11.00 2.59 -17.23
N SER A 47 -11.21 2.39 -18.53
CA SER A 47 -12.20 1.45 -19.07
C SER A 47 -11.75 -0.01 -19.01
N LYS A 48 -10.50 -0.28 -18.64
CA LYS A 48 -9.95 -1.63 -18.45
C LYS A 48 -10.08 -2.12 -17.01
N ILE A 49 -10.69 -1.32 -16.12
CA ILE A 49 -10.83 -1.64 -14.70
C ILE A 49 -11.99 -2.62 -14.53
N ILE A 50 -11.67 -3.87 -14.24
CA ILE A 50 -12.66 -4.93 -14.01
C ILE A 50 -13.13 -4.92 -12.55
N GLN A 51 -12.30 -4.41 -11.62
CA GLN A 51 -12.58 -4.43 -10.19
C GLN A 51 -13.57 -3.33 -9.77
N GLN A 52 -14.57 -3.69 -8.98
CA GLN A 52 -15.52 -2.75 -8.39
C GLN A 52 -14.83 -1.78 -7.43
N CYS A 53 -15.33 -0.55 -7.36
CA CYS A 53 -14.80 0.46 -6.46
C CYS A 53 -15.11 0.14 -5.00
N SER A 54 -14.07 0.14 -4.15
CA SER A 54 -14.16 0.02 -2.69
C SER A 54 -13.53 1.23 -2.00
N LEU A 55 -14.08 1.67 -0.88
CA LEU A 55 -13.49 2.73 -0.03
C LEU A 55 -12.10 2.34 0.49
N ILE A 56 -11.86 1.04 0.63
CA ILE A 56 -10.54 0.47 0.84
C ILE A 56 -9.79 0.69 -0.47
N GLY A 57 -8.90 1.68 -0.51
CA GLY A 57 -8.05 1.99 -1.65
C GLY A 57 -7.46 0.71 -2.25
N HIS A 58 -7.27 0.69 -3.57
CA HIS A 58 -6.94 -0.52 -4.31
C HIS A 58 -5.69 -1.21 -3.73
N SER A 59 -5.94 -2.23 -2.90
CA SER A 59 -5.12 -3.43 -2.87
C SER A 59 -5.35 -4.13 -4.20
N ILE A 60 -4.76 -3.60 -5.27
CA ILE A 60 -4.63 -4.36 -6.51
C ILE A 60 -3.92 -5.62 -6.10
N ILE A 61 -4.61 -6.76 -6.31
CA ILE A 61 -4.29 -8.10 -5.82
C ILE A 61 -5.16 -8.47 -4.59
N SER A 62 -6.38 -8.89 -4.89
CA SER A 62 -7.01 -10.03 -4.21
C SER A 62 -6.11 -11.26 -4.37
N ARG A 63 -5.05 -11.35 -3.57
CA ARG A 63 -4.37 -12.60 -3.19
C ARG A 63 -4.20 -12.49 -1.69
N SER A 64 -5.09 -13.17 -0.97
CA SER A 64 -5.14 -13.23 0.49
C SER A 64 -5.06 -11.85 1.15
N VAL A 65 -6.18 -11.33 1.66
CA VAL A 65 -6.12 -10.24 2.65
C VAL A 65 -5.21 -10.74 3.77
N GLY A 66 -3.97 -10.25 3.81
CA GLY A 66 -3.01 -10.57 4.87
C GLY A 66 -3.62 -10.12 6.19
N ARG A 67 -3.17 -10.67 7.31
CA ARG A 67 -3.69 -10.22 8.62
C ARG A 67 -3.04 -8.92 9.06
N PHE A 68 -1.81 -8.68 8.63
CA PHE A 68 -1.04 -7.52 9.07
C PHE A 68 -0.48 -6.66 7.92
N PHE A 69 -0.14 -7.24 6.76
CA PHE A 69 0.42 -6.46 5.66
C PHE A 69 -0.53 -6.37 4.47
N GLY A 70 -0.58 -5.17 3.86
CA GLY A 70 -1.48 -4.89 2.73
C GLY A 70 -2.93 -4.66 3.15
N VAL A 71 -3.21 -4.60 4.45
CA VAL A 71 -4.51 -4.20 5.01
C VAL A 71 -4.54 -2.70 5.33
N PRO A 72 -5.71 -2.07 5.30
CA PRO A 72 -5.87 -0.69 5.77
C PRO A 72 -5.44 -0.56 7.22
N LEU A 73 -4.75 0.54 7.55
CA LEU A 73 -4.35 0.83 8.93
C LEU A 73 -5.56 0.83 9.88
N SER A 74 -6.71 1.33 9.43
CA SER A 74 -7.96 1.34 10.19
C SER A 74 -8.44 -0.05 10.62
N ALA A 75 -8.00 -1.12 9.97
CA ALA A 75 -8.32 -2.50 10.36
C ALA A 75 -7.37 -3.06 11.44
N LEU A 76 -6.30 -2.33 11.77
CA LEU A 76 -5.25 -2.75 12.70
C LEU A 76 -5.21 -1.92 13.99
N VAL A 77 -6.05 -0.89 14.09
CA VAL A 77 -6.11 0.04 15.22
C VAL A 77 -7.50 -0.02 15.85
N GLY A 78 -7.57 0.17 17.16
CA GLY A 78 -8.82 0.23 17.93
C GLY A 78 -9.09 1.64 18.44
N GLU A 79 -10.23 1.86 19.11
CA GLU A 79 -10.58 3.17 19.69
C GLU A 79 -9.53 3.66 20.71
N ASP A 80 -8.97 2.74 21.50
CA ASP A 80 -7.97 3.06 22.52
C ASP A 80 -6.51 2.91 22.06
N HIS A 81 -6.27 2.39 20.85
CA HIS A 81 -4.93 2.05 20.36
C HIS A 81 -4.69 2.63 18.97
N PHE A 82 -4.10 3.82 18.91
CA PHE A 82 -3.79 4.54 17.66
C PHE A 82 -2.60 3.95 16.88
N VAL A 83 -1.79 3.11 17.52
CA VAL A 83 -0.67 2.40 16.90
C VAL A 83 -0.95 0.89 16.99
N PRO A 84 -0.88 0.14 15.88
CA PRO A 84 -1.05 -1.31 15.93
C PRO A 84 0.00 -1.96 16.84
N PRO A 85 -0.38 -2.87 17.76
CA PRO A 85 0.57 -3.53 18.67
C PRO A 85 1.76 -4.23 17.99
N LEU A 86 1.55 -4.70 16.74
CA LEU A 86 2.63 -5.25 15.92
C LEU A 86 3.76 -4.22 15.69
N ILE A 87 3.40 -2.97 15.42
CA ILE A 87 4.35 -1.90 15.15
C ILE A 87 5.17 -1.58 16.39
N ASP A 88 4.52 -1.48 17.56
CA ASP A 88 5.21 -1.26 18.84
C ASP A 88 6.23 -2.38 19.13
N LYS A 89 5.85 -3.64 18.88
CA LYS A 89 6.76 -4.77 19.07
C LYS A 89 7.96 -4.72 18.12
N LEU A 90 7.77 -4.27 16.88
CA LEU A 90 8.86 -4.09 15.92
C LEU A 90 9.78 -2.95 16.32
N PHE A 91 9.23 -1.81 16.77
CA PHE A 91 10.03 -0.70 17.28
C PHE A 91 10.82 -1.07 18.52
N MET A 92 10.20 -1.75 19.49
CA MET A 92 10.91 -2.19 20.69
C MET A 92 12.07 -3.15 20.36
N ASN A 93 11.94 -3.99 19.32
CA ASN A 93 13.06 -4.82 18.86
C ASN A 93 14.18 -3.99 18.23
N VAL A 94 13.85 -2.93 17.51
CA VAL A 94 14.85 -1.99 16.99
C VAL A 94 15.56 -1.28 18.14
N GLU A 95 14.80 -0.76 19.11
CA GLU A 95 15.32 -0.01 20.25
C GLU A 95 16.26 -0.85 21.12
N THR A 96 15.88 -2.10 21.39
CA THR A 96 16.64 -2.97 22.30
C THR A 96 17.84 -3.66 21.63
N ARG A 97 17.88 -3.76 20.29
CA ARG A 97 18.86 -4.61 19.58
C ARG A 97 19.60 -3.95 18.43
N ALA A 98 19.04 -2.89 17.84
CA ALA A 98 19.53 -2.36 16.57
C ALA A 98 19.99 -0.90 16.61
N LEU A 99 19.72 -0.14 17.68
CA LEU A 99 20.07 1.30 17.75
C LEU A 99 21.54 1.61 17.46
N PHE A 100 22.44 0.70 17.84
CA PHE A 100 23.89 0.85 17.63
C PHE A 100 24.40 0.09 16.40
N VAL A 101 23.51 -0.54 15.63
CA VAL A 101 23.89 -1.25 14.40
C VAL A 101 24.11 -0.22 13.28
N GLU A 102 25.30 -0.26 12.69
CA GLU A 102 25.70 0.67 11.64
C GLU A 102 24.77 0.59 10.42
N GLY A 103 24.17 1.72 10.05
CA GLY A 103 23.31 1.82 8.88
C GLY A 103 21.92 1.23 9.07
N ILE A 104 21.38 1.22 10.30
CA ILE A 104 19.97 0.91 10.55
C ILE A 104 19.04 1.70 9.61
N TYR A 105 18.03 1.03 9.08
CA TYR A 105 17.10 1.51 8.03
C TYR A 105 17.75 1.83 6.66
N ARG A 106 19.08 1.88 6.54
CA ARG A 106 19.80 2.13 5.28
C ARG A 106 20.31 0.85 4.61
N LYS A 107 20.91 -0.07 5.39
CA LYS A 107 21.42 -1.35 4.89
C LYS A 107 20.27 -2.37 4.86
N SER A 108 20.00 -2.92 3.67
CA SER A 108 18.96 -3.95 3.49
C SER A 108 19.42 -5.32 3.95
N GLY A 109 18.57 -6.04 4.68
CA GLY A 109 18.74 -7.47 4.94
C GLY A 109 18.52 -8.32 3.68
N SER A 110 18.86 -9.61 3.75
CA SER A 110 18.65 -10.50 2.61
C SER A 110 17.16 -10.62 2.25
N LEU A 111 16.84 -10.56 0.95
CA LEU A 111 15.45 -10.64 0.48
C LEU A 111 14.76 -11.94 0.91
N ALA A 112 15.50 -13.04 0.97
CA ALA A 112 14.99 -14.32 1.44
C ALA A 112 14.58 -14.27 2.92
N GLN A 113 15.42 -13.68 3.80
CA GLN A 113 15.09 -13.52 5.22
C GLN A 113 13.91 -12.57 5.42
N VAL A 114 13.88 -11.43 4.73
CA VAL A 114 12.77 -10.47 4.81
C VAL A 114 11.44 -11.13 4.44
N ARG A 115 11.42 -11.92 3.36
CA ARG A 115 10.23 -12.69 2.94
C ARG A 115 9.81 -13.73 3.98
N SER A 116 10.78 -14.44 4.57
CA SER A 116 10.53 -15.42 5.61
C SER A 116 9.91 -14.78 6.85
N ILE A 117 10.51 -13.70 7.37
CA ILE A 117 10.01 -12.95 8.54
C ILE A 117 8.61 -12.41 8.29
N ARG A 118 8.36 -11.82 7.11
CA ARG A 118 7.03 -11.35 6.72
C ARG A 118 5.99 -12.46 6.82
N ARG A 119 6.30 -13.66 6.31
CA ARG A 119 5.40 -14.82 6.38
C ARG A 119 5.12 -15.22 7.84
N THR A 120 6.15 -15.24 8.68
CA THR A 120 6.01 -15.55 10.11
C THR A 120 5.06 -14.57 10.81
N ILE A 121 5.25 -13.27 10.57
CA ILE A 121 4.38 -12.22 11.12
C ILE A 121 2.94 -12.42 10.64
N GLU A 122 2.72 -12.68 9.34
CA GLU A 122 1.37 -12.93 8.82
C GLU A 122 0.69 -14.15 9.46
N THR A 123 1.46 -15.17 9.84
CA THR A 123 0.95 -16.38 10.49
C THR A 123 0.82 -16.25 12.01
N ALA A 124 1.29 -15.15 12.62
CA ALA A 124 1.26 -14.97 14.07
C ALA A 124 -0.18 -14.85 14.63
N PRO A 125 -0.43 -15.35 15.85
CA PRO A 125 -1.67 -15.06 16.58
C PRO A 125 -1.72 -13.58 16.99
N VAL A 126 -2.94 -13.06 17.13
CA VAL A 126 -3.22 -11.70 17.63
C VAL A 126 -3.02 -11.65 19.13
#